data_AF-B0RB03-F1
#
_entry.id   AF-B0RB03-F1
#
_cell.length_a   1.000
_cell.length_b   1.000
_cell.length_c   1.000
_cell.angle_alpha   90.00
_cell.angle_beta   90.00
_cell.angle_gamma   90.00
#
_symmetry.space_group_name_H-M   'P 1'
#
loop_
_entity.id
_entity.type
_entity.pdbx_description
1 polymer ?
#
loop_
_entity_poly.entity_id
_entity_poly.type
_entity_poly.pdbx_seq_one_letter_code
_entity_poly.pdbx_strand_id
1 'polypeptide(L)'
;MNLEGSQMGNERARNSETWEPPGFGAAMSGHLLFGVLKAPGVLLALWLLTTFFFDADVSFGGMVAGVAAATIAAGLVEVLVEDRFSRARRLSSPGGWDFALVPALAALPPIVLLGWSVTGALAGGLALAGAWALVEAVEIAWLRPWEPGMTQAEHDAKWVELQEMTKETFADDVEEIRRRAGERSMQRYRDAIERKRRQAGGDEPGGC
;
A
#
# COMPACT_ATOMS: atom_id res chain seq x y z
N MET A 1 -2.17 -36.21 -33.73
CA MET A 1 -2.02 -35.96 -32.28
C MET A 1 -0.62 -35.41 -32.07
N ASN A 2 -0.47 -34.09 -32.09
CA ASN A 2 0.83 -33.43 -31.85
C ASN A 2 0.92 -33.06 -30.37
N LEU A 3 1.80 -33.75 -29.66
CA LEU A 3 2.19 -33.50 -28.28
C LEU A 3 3.52 -32.73 -28.27
N GLU A 4 3.55 -31.54 -28.88
CA GLU A 4 4.73 -30.66 -28.94
C GLU A 4 4.41 -29.27 -28.37
N GLY A 5 3.72 -29.22 -27.23
CA GLY A 5 3.37 -27.95 -26.57
C GLY A 5 3.68 -27.88 -25.07
N SER A 6 4.19 -28.94 -24.45
CA SER A 6 4.27 -29.07 -22.98
C SER A 6 5.68 -28.98 -22.39
N GLN A 7 6.62 -28.34 -23.09
CA GLN A 7 8.02 -28.18 -22.64
C GLN A 7 8.52 -26.74 -22.88
N MET A 8 7.69 -25.73 -22.58
CA MET A 8 8.19 -24.39 -22.24
C MET A 8 8.23 -24.34 -20.72
N GLY A 9 9.35 -24.78 -20.16
CA GLY A 9 9.56 -24.83 -18.72
C GLY A 9 9.35 -23.44 -18.12
N ASN A 10 8.35 -23.33 -17.24
CA ASN A 10 8.24 -22.57 -15.98
C ASN A 10 9.13 -21.33 -15.72
N GLU A 11 9.62 -20.63 -16.74
CA GLU A 11 10.19 -19.29 -16.63
C GLU A 11 9.01 -18.34 -16.77
N ARG A 12 8.41 -17.99 -15.62
CA ARG A 12 7.40 -16.93 -15.57
C ARG A 12 7.91 -15.69 -16.31
N ALA A 13 6.99 -15.03 -17.01
CA ALA A 13 7.27 -13.80 -17.75
C ALA A 13 7.96 -12.77 -16.84
N ARG A 14 8.92 -12.04 -17.41
CA ARG A 14 9.69 -10.98 -16.75
C ARG A 14 9.47 -9.68 -17.49
N ASN A 15 9.66 -8.54 -16.83
CA ASN A 15 9.61 -7.26 -17.53
C ASN A 15 10.75 -7.15 -18.57
N SER A 16 10.56 -6.25 -19.54
CA SER A 16 11.53 -5.98 -20.61
C SER A 16 12.88 -5.54 -20.06
N GLU A 17 13.93 -5.61 -20.89
CA GLU A 17 15.27 -5.16 -20.49
C GLU A 17 15.37 -3.65 -20.24
N THR A 18 14.41 -2.89 -20.78
CA THR A 18 14.27 -1.44 -20.63
C THR A 18 13.42 -1.04 -19.42
N TRP A 19 12.92 -2.00 -18.64
CA TRP A 19 12.13 -1.72 -17.45
C TRP A 19 12.99 -1.13 -16.33
N GLU A 20 12.49 -0.07 -15.71
CA GLU A 20 13.12 0.56 -14.55
C GLU A 20 12.35 0.25 -13.27
N PRO A 21 13.05 -0.09 -12.17
CA PRO A 21 12.41 -0.33 -10.88
C PRO A 21 11.84 0.97 -10.29
N PRO A 22 10.85 0.85 -9.38
CA PRO A 22 10.32 2.01 -8.66
C PRO A 22 11.43 2.76 -7.91
N GLY A 23 11.28 4.08 -7.82
CA GLY A 23 12.27 4.95 -7.18
C GLY A 23 12.42 4.66 -5.68
N PHE A 24 13.67 4.64 -5.20
CA PHE A 24 14.02 4.37 -3.81
C PHE A 24 13.24 5.22 -2.80
N GLY A 25 13.05 6.52 -3.09
CA GLY A 25 12.34 7.44 -2.19
C GLY A 25 10.88 7.07 -1.96
N ALA A 26 10.19 6.57 -2.99
CA ALA A 26 8.80 6.13 -2.86
C ALA A 26 8.69 4.79 -2.11
N ALA A 27 9.65 3.88 -2.32
CA ALA A 27 9.72 2.64 -1.57
C ALA A 27 9.99 2.91 -0.08
N MET A 28 10.97 3.77 0.21
CA MET A 28 11.32 4.16 1.58
C MET A 28 10.17 4.86 2.30
N SER A 29 9.45 5.78 1.63
CA SER A 29 8.32 6.47 2.28
C SER A 29 7.18 5.51 2.62
N GLY A 30 6.92 4.51 1.77
CA GLY A 30 5.95 3.45 2.05
C GLY A 30 6.33 2.65 3.31
N HIS A 31 7.58 2.17 3.36
CA HIS A 31 8.10 1.42 4.50
C HIS A 31 8.08 2.22 5.81
N LEU A 32 8.46 3.50 5.77
CA LEU A 32 8.40 4.36 6.95
C LEU A 32 6.95 4.62 7.40
N LEU A 33 6.02 4.80 6.47
CA LEU A 33 4.61 5.00 6.79
C LEU A 33 4.02 3.76 7.48
N PHE A 34 4.24 2.57 6.92
CA PHE A 34 3.81 1.31 7.53
C PHE A 34 4.51 1.06 8.87
N GLY A 35 5.79 1.39 8.96
CA GLY A 35 6.57 1.38 10.19
C GLY A 35 5.96 2.23 11.31
N VAL A 36 5.59 3.48 11.02
CA VAL A 36 4.91 4.37 11.97
C VAL A 36 3.54 3.82 12.35
N LEU A 37 2.80 3.26 11.39
CA LEU A 37 1.48 2.69 11.63
C LEU A 37 1.54 1.50 12.61
N LYS A 38 2.57 0.65 12.52
CA LYS A 38 2.73 -0.53 13.38
C LYS A 38 3.51 -0.26 14.67
N ALA A 39 4.20 0.87 14.79
CA ALA A 39 4.99 1.23 15.97
C ALA A 39 4.25 1.11 17.31
N PRO A 40 2.96 1.49 17.46
CA PRO A 40 2.21 1.27 18.70
C PRO A 40 2.10 -0.21 19.08
N GLY A 41 1.91 -1.09 18.09
CA GLY A 41 1.87 -2.53 18.29
C GLY A 41 3.23 -3.07 18.74
N VAL A 42 4.31 -2.61 18.12
CA VAL A 42 5.69 -2.98 18.49
C VAL A 42 6.02 -2.51 19.91
N LEU A 43 5.62 -1.29 20.28
CA LEU A 43 5.80 -0.76 21.63
C LEU A 43 5.07 -1.58 22.68
N LEU A 44 3.82 -1.96 22.40
CA LEU A 44 3.04 -2.80 23.31
C LEU A 44 3.69 -4.19 23.47
N ALA A 45 4.10 -4.82 22.37
CA ALA A 45 4.77 -6.11 22.40
C ALA A 45 6.12 -6.02 23.15
N LEU A 46 6.88 -4.96 22.94
CA LEU A 46 8.14 -4.71 23.63
C LEU A 46 7.95 -4.54 25.13
N TRP A 47 6.94 -3.76 25.53
CA TRP A 47 6.60 -3.58 26.94
C TRP A 47 6.22 -4.92 27.59
N LEU A 48 5.43 -5.75 26.93
CA LEU A 48 5.10 -7.10 27.42
C LEU A 48 6.34 -8.00 27.52
N LEU A 49 7.19 -8.03 26.50
CA LEU A 49 8.39 -8.88 26.49
C LEU A 49 9.40 -8.47 27.57
N THR A 50 9.63 -7.18 27.73
CA THR A 50 10.55 -6.65 28.76
C THR A 50 10.01 -6.89 30.17
N THR A 51 8.70 -6.78 30.37
CA THR A 51 8.05 -6.99 31.68
C THR A 51 7.98 -8.46 32.09
N PHE A 52 7.63 -9.37 31.16
CA PHE A 52 7.31 -10.76 31.52
C PHE A 52 8.40 -11.79 31.19
N PHE A 53 9.31 -11.48 30.26
CA PHE A 53 10.23 -12.50 29.72
C PHE A 53 11.71 -12.14 29.86
N PHE A 54 12.08 -10.87 29.67
CA PHE A 54 13.49 -10.46 29.59
C PHE A 54 14.02 -9.71 30.81
N ASP A 55 13.14 -9.33 31.76
CA ASP A 55 13.48 -8.54 32.97
C ASP A 55 14.46 -7.38 32.67
N ALA A 56 14.17 -6.68 31.56
CA ALA A 56 15.01 -5.59 31.08
C ALA A 56 14.41 -4.27 31.56
N ASP A 57 15.13 -3.58 32.45
CA ASP A 57 14.74 -2.26 32.94
C ASP A 57 15.00 -1.19 31.86
N VAL A 58 14.03 -1.07 30.94
CA VAL A 58 14.08 -0.11 29.84
C VAL A 58 13.09 1.00 30.14
N SER A 59 13.59 2.24 30.22
CA SER A 59 12.71 3.40 30.36
C SER A 59 11.75 3.51 29.15
N PHE A 60 10.55 4.04 29.37
CA PHE A 60 9.59 4.26 28.30
C PHE A 60 10.17 5.11 27.15
N GLY A 61 10.96 6.15 27.48
CA GLY A 61 11.68 6.95 26.48
C GLY A 61 12.68 6.13 25.65
N GLY A 62 13.38 5.19 26.30
CA GLY A 62 14.26 4.23 25.63
C GLY A 62 13.51 3.26 24.72
N MET A 63 12.33 2.79 25.13
CA MET A 63 11.46 1.96 24.29
C MET A 63 11.01 2.72 23.03
N VAL A 64 10.53 3.96 23.19
CA VAL A 64 10.10 4.81 22.07
C VAL A 64 11.27 5.10 21.12
N ALA A 65 12.42 5.49 21.65
CA ALA A 65 13.61 5.74 20.83
C ALA A 65 14.10 4.47 20.10
N GLY A 66 14.08 3.32 20.78
CA GLY A 66 14.46 2.03 20.21
C GLY A 66 13.52 1.61 19.08
N VAL A 67 12.21 1.73 19.26
CA VAL A 67 11.22 1.41 18.22
C VAL A 67 11.32 2.38 17.04
N ALA A 68 11.54 3.67 17.28
CA ALA A 68 11.74 4.65 16.21
C ALA A 68 13.01 4.33 15.39
N ALA A 69 14.13 4.04 16.06
CA ALA A 69 15.37 3.65 15.40
C ALA A 69 15.23 2.33 14.63
N ALA A 70 14.56 1.33 15.22
CA ALA A 70 14.26 0.05 14.58
C ALA A 70 13.40 0.25 13.32
N THR A 71 12.42 1.14 13.36
CA THR A 71 11.55 1.46 12.21
C THR A 71 12.35 1.99 11.02
N ILE A 72 13.28 2.91 11.28
CA ILE A 72 14.13 3.49 10.22
C ILE A 72 15.10 2.43 9.69
N ALA A 73 15.74 1.67 10.58
CA ALA A 73 16.71 0.64 10.20
C ALA A 73 16.06 -0.50 9.40
N ALA A 74 14.90 -0.99 9.85
CA ALA A 74 14.15 -2.03 9.17
C ALA A 74 13.69 -1.56 7.78
N GLY A 75 13.06 -0.38 7.69
CA GLY A 75 12.65 0.17 6.40
C GLY A 75 13.82 0.34 5.42
N LEU A 76 14.99 0.76 5.89
CA LEU A 76 16.19 0.83 5.05
C LEU A 76 16.64 -0.55 4.56
N VAL A 77 16.74 -1.52 5.46
CA VAL A 77 17.20 -2.87 5.12
C VAL A 77 16.21 -3.55 4.17
N GLU A 78 14.92 -3.46 4.46
CA GLU A 78 13.86 -4.04 3.64
C GLU A 78 13.89 -3.46 2.23
N VAL A 79 13.96 -2.13 2.08
CA VAL A 79 14.07 -1.49 0.76
C VAL A 79 15.29 -1.97 -0.01
N LEU A 80 16.46 -2.08 0.64
CA LEU A 80 17.69 -2.52 -0.02
C LEU A 80 17.60 -3.98 -0.49
N VAL A 81 16.99 -4.84 0.33
CA VAL A 81 16.78 -6.25 -0.02
C VAL A 81 15.73 -6.38 -1.12
N GLU A 82 14.60 -5.68 -1.00
CA GLU A 82 13.51 -5.70 -1.99
C GLU A 82 13.96 -5.16 -3.34
N ASP A 83 14.73 -4.07 -3.39
CA ASP A 83 15.31 -3.52 -4.63
C ASP A 83 16.23 -4.56 -5.30
N ARG A 84 17.04 -5.28 -4.51
CA ARG A 84 17.89 -6.35 -5.04
C ARG A 84 17.08 -7.48 -5.66
N PHE A 85 15.99 -7.90 -5.02
CA PHE A 85 15.06 -8.91 -5.55
C PHE A 85 14.34 -8.42 -6.81
N SER A 86 13.85 -7.19 -6.78
CA SER A 86 13.13 -6.55 -7.88
C SER A 86 14.00 -6.46 -9.14
N ARG A 87 15.26 -6.03 -9.00
CA ARG A 87 16.25 -6.00 -10.09
C ARG A 87 16.67 -7.40 -10.54
N ALA A 88 16.86 -8.35 -9.61
CA ALA A 88 17.20 -9.73 -9.96
C ALA A 88 16.13 -10.41 -10.81
N ARG A 89 14.86 -10.19 -10.46
CA ARG A 89 13.71 -10.87 -11.09
C ARG A 89 13.07 -10.06 -12.21
N ARG A 90 13.45 -8.79 -12.39
CA ARG A 90 12.82 -7.83 -13.32
C ARG A 90 11.30 -7.78 -13.13
N LEU A 91 10.88 -7.60 -11.88
CA LEU A 91 9.49 -7.53 -11.45
C LEU A 91 9.33 -6.39 -10.44
N SER A 92 8.34 -5.51 -10.62
CA SER A 92 8.07 -4.41 -9.66
C SER A 92 7.55 -4.91 -8.33
N SER A 93 6.80 -6.02 -8.33
CA SER A 93 6.37 -6.73 -7.13
C SER A 93 6.70 -8.21 -7.32
N PRO A 94 7.87 -8.68 -6.85
CA PRO A 94 8.34 -10.04 -7.15
C PRO A 94 7.53 -11.16 -6.51
N GLY A 95 6.80 -10.86 -5.42
CA GLY A 95 5.95 -11.80 -4.68
C GLY A 95 6.65 -13.09 -4.23
N GLY A 96 5.88 -14.00 -3.65
CA GLY A 96 6.37 -15.30 -3.19
C GLY A 96 6.90 -15.28 -1.76
N TRP A 97 6.97 -16.47 -1.17
CA TRP A 97 7.38 -16.67 0.22
C TRP A 97 8.78 -16.11 0.53
N ASP A 98 9.70 -16.18 -0.44
CA ASP A 98 11.07 -15.71 -0.28
C ASP A 98 11.13 -14.17 -0.26
N PHE A 99 10.39 -13.50 -1.12
CA PHE A 99 10.22 -12.05 -1.08
C PHE A 99 9.45 -11.59 0.17
N ALA A 100 8.53 -12.41 0.69
CA ALA A 100 7.80 -12.09 1.90
C ALA A 100 8.67 -12.19 3.16
N LEU A 101 9.50 -13.24 3.28
CA LEU A 101 10.24 -13.52 4.51
C LEU A 101 11.66 -12.95 4.54
N VAL A 102 12.39 -12.95 3.42
CA VAL A 102 13.82 -12.57 3.42
C VAL A 102 14.06 -11.11 3.84
N PRO A 103 13.30 -10.10 3.35
CA PRO A 103 13.48 -8.72 3.80
C PRO A 103 13.26 -8.56 5.31
N ALA A 104 12.18 -9.13 5.83
CA ALA A 104 11.83 -9.07 7.25
C ALA A 104 12.88 -9.75 8.14
N LEU A 105 13.38 -10.93 7.74
CA LEU A 105 14.44 -11.63 8.46
C LEU A 105 15.77 -10.87 8.41
N ALA A 106 16.08 -10.22 7.29
CA ALA A 106 17.29 -9.42 7.13
C ALA A 106 17.31 -8.17 8.03
N ALA A 107 16.14 -7.65 8.40
CA ALA A 107 16.00 -6.52 9.32
C ALA A 107 16.29 -6.88 10.79
N LEU A 108 16.18 -8.15 11.19
CA LEU A 108 16.33 -8.55 12.60
C LEU A 108 17.73 -8.30 13.19
N PRO A 109 18.86 -8.65 12.52
CA PRO A 109 20.19 -8.39 13.07
C PRO A 109 20.48 -6.93 13.46
N PRO A 110 20.20 -5.91 12.60
CA PRO A 110 20.40 -4.52 13.01
C PRO A 110 19.46 -4.09 14.13
N ILE A 111 18.24 -4.63 14.19
CA ILE A 111 17.32 -4.35 15.31
C ILE A 111 17.87 -4.90 16.64
N VAL A 112 18.42 -6.13 16.64
CA VAL A 112 19.10 -6.69 17.84
C VAL A 112 20.24 -5.79 18.27
N LEU A 113 21.07 -5.34 17.32
CA LEU A 113 22.20 -4.45 17.60
C LEU A 113 21.74 -3.11 18.21
N LEU A 114 20.66 -2.53 17.70
CA LEU A 114 20.07 -1.29 18.22
C LEU A 114 19.57 -1.47 19.64
N GLY A 115 18.78 -2.51 19.91
CA GLY A 115 18.27 -2.76 21.26
C GLY A 115 19.39 -3.07 22.25
N TRP A 116 20.44 -3.80 21.82
CA TRP A 116 21.64 -4.00 22.63
C TRP A 116 22.36 -2.67 22.91
N SER A 117 22.49 -1.80 21.91
CA SER A 117 23.16 -0.49 22.06
C SER A 117 22.41 0.45 23.00
N VAL A 118 21.06 0.41 22.99
CA VAL A 118 20.21 1.24 23.85
C VAL A 118 20.23 0.76 25.30
N THR A 119 20.23 -0.55 25.51
CA THR A 119 20.06 -1.16 26.84
C THR A 119 21.38 -1.60 27.49
N GLY A 120 22.46 -1.71 26.72
CA GLY A 120 23.72 -2.32 27.14
C GLY A 120 23.66 -3.85 27.30
N ALA A 121 22.49 -4.47 27.11
CA ALA A 121 22.27 -5.89 27.35
C ALA A 121 21.68 -6.59 26.12
N LEU A 122 22.17 -7.81 25.83
CA LEU A 122 21.65 -8.60 24.72
C LEU A 122 20.15 -8.91 24.89
N ALA A 123 19.69 -9.07 26.13
CA ALA A 123 18.28 -9.26 26.47
C ALA A 123 17.38 -8.13 25.90
N GLY A 124 17.82 -6.87 25.98
CA GLY A 124 17.09 -5.75 25.41
C GLY A 124 17.09 -5.75 23.87
N GLY A 125 18.19 -6.18 23.26
CA GLY A 125 18.29 -6.43 21.82
C GLY A 125 17.30 -7.49 21.34
N LEU A 126 17.25 -8.63 22.03
CA LEU A 126 16.36 -9.74 21.73
C LEU A 126 14.89 -9.39 21.99
N ALA A 127 14.59 -8.63 23.05
CA ALA A 127 13.23 -8.16 23.33
C ALA A 127 12.73 -7.23 22.21
N LEU A 128 13.55 -6.29 21.75
CA LEU A 128 13.19 -5.38 20.65
C LEU A 128 13.00 -6.13 19.33
N ALA A 129 13.94 -7.02 18.97
CA ALA A 129 13.82 -7.83 17.77
C ALA A 129 12.63 -8.80 17.81
N GLY A 130 12.35 -9.39 18.98
CA GLY A 130 11.20 -10.24 19.19
C GLY A 130 9.87 -9.49 19.06
N ALA A 131 9.78 -8.31 19.66
CA ALA A 131 8.60 -7.44 19.54
C ALA A 131 8.34 -7.06 18.08
N TRP A 132 9.38 -6.64 17.37
CA TRP A 132 9.31 -6.33 15.94
C TRP A 132 8.84 -7.54 15.14
N ALA A 133 9.52 -8.69 15.29
CA ALA A 133 9.22 -9.91 14.56
C ALA A 133 7.78 -10.41 14.77
N LEU A 134 7.22 -10.26 15.99
CA LEU A 134 5.84 -10.66 16.27
C LEU A 134 4.83 -9.83 15.47
N VAL A 135 5.01 -8.52 15.45
CA VAL A 135 4.12 -7.61 14.71
C VAL A 135 4.31 -7.79 13.20
N GLU A 136 5.56 -7.89 12.76
CA GLU A 136 5.92 -8.16 11.37
C GLU A 136 5.31 -9.48 10.87
N ALA A 137 5.33 -10.53 11.69
CA ALA A 137 4.75 -11.81 11.31
C ALA A 137 3.24 -11.73 11.07
N VAL A 138 2.52 -10.95 11.89
CA VAL A 138 1.09 -10.70 11.69
C VAL A 138 0.85 -9.92 10.41
N GLU A 139 1.67 -8.89 10.15
CA GLU A 139 1.62 -8.10 8.92
C GLU A 139 1.85 -8.95 7.68
N ILE A 140 2.90 -9.76 7.66
CA ILE A 140 3.24 -10.66 6.55
C ILE A 140 2.13 -11.70 6.34
N ALA A 141 1.61 -12.30 7.41
CA ALA A 141 0.50 -13.25 7.35
C ALA A 141 -0.74 -12.66 6.68
N TRP A 142 -1.05 -11.40 6.96
CA TRP A 142 -2.30 -10.77 6.51
C TRP A 142 -2.17 -10.06 5.16
N LEU A 143 -1.07 -9.35 4.91
CA LEU A 143 -0.98 -8.36 3.83
C LEU A 143 -0.05 -8.75 2.68
N ARG A 144 0.94 -9.63 2.89
CA ARG A 144 1.95 -9.91 1.85
C ARG A 144 1.42 -10.90 0.80
N PRO A 145 1.71 -10.67 -0.49
CA PRO A 145 1.38 -11.62 -1.54
C PRO A 145 2.28 -12.86 -1.42
N TRP A 146 1.69 -13.94 -0.92
CA TRP A 146 2.32 -15.26 -0.85
C TRP A 146 2.52 -15.90 -2.24
N GLU A 147 1.73 -15.46 -3.21
CA GLU A 147 1.86 -15.87 -4.60
C GLU A 147 3.00 -15.11 -5.29
N PRO A 148 3.70 -15.77 -6.21
CA PRO A 148 4.75 -15.11 -6.99
C PRO A 148 4.21 -13.95 -7.81
N GLY A 149 5.05 -12.93 -7.92
CA GLY A 149 4.75 -11.65 -8.54
C GLY A 149 4.36 -11.72 -10.00
N MET A 150 3.49 -10.80 -10.39
CA MET A 150 3.07 -10.59 -11.78
C MET A 150 3.94 -9.54 -12.49
N THR A 151 4.00 -9.61 -13.81
CA THR A 151 4.69 -8.59 -14.63
C THR A 151 3.93 -7.27 -14.63
N GLN A 152 4.58 -6.17 -15.03
CA GLN A 152 3.90 -4.87 -15.16
C GLN A 152 2.82 -4.90 -16.24
N ALA A 153 3.06 -5.57 -17.36
CA ALA A 153 2.06 -5.70 -18.42
C ALA A 153 0.81 -6.47 -17.95
N GLU A 154 0.99 -7.53 -17.16
CA GLU A 154 -0.13 -8.26 -16.55
C GLU A 154 -0.88 -7.38 -15.55
N HIS A 155 -0.15 -6.57 -14.76
CA HIS A 155 -0.75 -5.68 -13.77
C HIS A 155 -1.60 -4.59 -14.45
N ASP A 156 -1.06 -3.97 -15.49
CA ASP A 156 -1.75 -2.95 -16.28
C ASP A 156 -2.99 -3.52 -16.97
N ALA A 157 -2.91 -4.75 -17.51
CA ALA A 157 -4.05 -5.43 -18.10
C ALA A 157 -5.17 -5.66 -17.08
N LYS A 158 -4.84 -6.18 -15.88
CA LYS A 158 -5.82 -6.36 -14.80
C LYS A 158 -6.39 -5.03 -14.31
N TRP A 159 -5.60 -3.97 -14.30
CA TRP A 159 -6.07 -2.65 -13.92
C TRP A 159 -7.09 -2.08 -14.92
N VAL A 160 -6.83 -2.24 -16.22
CA VAL A 160 -7.77 -1.84 -17.28
C VAL A 160 -9.07 -2.66 -17.19
N GLU A 161 -8.96 -3.97 -17.01
CA GLU A 161 -10.12 -4.86 -16.80
C GLU A 161 -10.94 -4.43 -15.58
N LEU A 162 -10.29 -4.11 -14.46
CA LEU A 162 -10.96 -3.64 -13.25
C LEU A 162 -11.63 -2.27 -13.46
N GLN A 163 -11.01 -1.37 -14.22
CA GLN A 163 -11.63 -0.10 -14.60
C GLN A 163 -12.85 -0.31 -15.51
N GLU A 164 -12.80 -1.27 -16.42
CA GLU A 164 -13.91 -1.60 -17.32
C GLU A 164 -15.08 -2.19 -16.53
N MET A 165 -14.85 -3.19 -15.68
CA MET A 165 -15.89 -3.73 -14.77
C MET A 165 -16.49 -2.65 -13.87
N THR A 166 -15.66 -1.72 -13.38
CA THR A 166 -16.14 -0.60 -12.56
C THR A 166 -17.03 0.33 -13.39
N LYS A 167 -16.63 0.66 -14.62
CA LYS A 167 -17.46 1.48 -15.53
C LYS A 167 -18.78 0.81 -15.86
N GLU A 168 -18.79 -0.49 -16.11
CA GLU A 168 -20.01 -1.26 -16.37
C GLU A 168 -20.93 -1.28 -15.14
N THR A 169 -20.38 -1.50 -13.95
CA THR A 169 -21.14 -1.51 -12.70
C THR A 169 -21.82 -0.16 -12.41
N PHE A 170 -21.16 0.95 -12.76
CA PHE A 170 -21.69 2.31 -12.55
C PHE A 170 -22.33 2.94 -13.79
N ALA A 171 -22.48 2.20 -14.90
CA ALA A 171 -23.01 2.75 -16.15
C ALA A 171 -24.46 3.25 -15.99
N ASP A 172 -25.31 2.43 -15.36
CA ASP A 172 -26.72 2.75 -15.12
C ASP A 172 -26.88 3.97 -14.20
N ASP A 173 -26.07 4.07 -13.14
CA ASP A 173 -26.06 5.19 -12.21
C ASP A 173 -25.64 6.49 -12.90
N VAL A 174 -24.60 6.43 -13.75
CA VAL A 174 -24.13 7.58 -14.52
C VAL A 174 -25.18 8.03 -15.54
N GLU A 175 -25.85 7.08 -16.21
CA GLU A 175 -26.93 7.40 -17.16
C GLU A 175 -28.13 8.03 -16.45
N GLU A 176 -28.51 7.54 -15.26
CA GLU A 176 -29.57 8.15 -14.46
C GLU A 176 -29.20 9.57 -14.01
N ILE A 177 -27.98 9.79 -13.53
CA ILE A 177 -27.49 11.13 -13.16
C ILE A 177 -27.52 12.06 -14.37
N ARG A 178 -27.08 11.59 -15.53
CA ARG A 178 -27.07 12.37 -16.78
C ARG A 178 -28.49 12.71 -17.23
N ARG A 179 -29.43 11.78 -17.13
CA ARG A 179 -30.85 12.02 -17.41
C ARG A 179 -31.43 13.06 -16.46
N ARG A 180 -31.26 12.91 -15.15
CA ARG A 180 -31.73 13.89 -14.14
C ARG A 180 -31.08 15.26 -14.30
N ALA A 181 -29.83 15.33 -14.75
CA ALA A 181 -29.15 16.60 -15.04
C ALA A 181 -29.72 17.27 -16.29
N GLY A 182 -30.01 16.50 -17.35
CA GLY A 182 -30.66 16.98 -18.57
C GLY A 182 -32.09 17.48 -18.32
N GLU A 183 -32.86 16.78 -17.49
CA GLU A 183 -34.21 17.22 -17.09
C GLU A 183 -34.15 18.55 -16.33
N ARG A 184 -33.20 18.71 -15.40
CA ARG A 184 -33.00 19.96 -14.63
C ARG A 184 -32.56 21.13 -15.50
N SER A 185 -31.69 20.91 -16.49
CA SER A 185 -31.27 21.98 -17.40
C SER A 185 -32.41 22.44 -18.30
N MET A 186 -33.21 21.49 -18.80
CA MET A 186 -34.38 21.78 -19.63
C MET A 186 -35.47 22.53 -18.86
N GLN A 187 -35.73 22.16 -17.60
CA GLN A 187 -36.66 22.89 -16.72
C GLN A 187 -36.20 24.34 -16.50
N ARG A 188 -34.92 24.56 -16.19
CA ARG A 188 -34.38 25.93 -16.03
C ARG A 188 -34.54 26.76 -17.30
N TYR A 189 -34.35 26.16 -18.48
CA TYR A 189 -34.53 26.85 -19.75
C TYR A 189 -36.01 27.23 -19.99
N ARG A 190 -36.94 26.31 -19.71
CA ARG A 190 -38.39 26.59 -19.78
C ARG A 190 -38.81 27.70 -18.83
N ASP A 191 -38.37 27.66 -17.57
CA ASP A 191 -38.68 28.68 -16.58
C ASP A 191 -38.11 30.07 -16.98
N ALA A 192 -36.97 30.10 -17.65
CA ALA A 192 -36.39 31.33 -18.17
C ALA A 192 -37.23 31.94 -19.31
N ILE A 193 -37.77 31.11 -20.21
CA ILE A 193 -38.67 31.55 -21.27
C ILE A 193 -39.98 32.08 -20.70
N GLU A 194 -40.59 31.38 -19.75
CA GLU A 194 -41.83 31.85 -19.10
C GLU A 194 -41.63 33.17 -18.38
N ARG A 195 -40.50 33.34 -17.66
CA ARG A 195 -40.17 34.61 -17.02
C ARG A 195 -40.09 35.76 -18.01
N LYS A 196 -39.39 35.55 -19.14
CA LYS A 196 -39.33 36.57 -20.21
C LYS A 196 -40.70 36.86 -20.81
N ARG A 197 -41.56 35.85 -20.96
CA ARG A 197 -42.92 36.02 -21.49
C ARG A 197 -43.82 36.83 -20.56
N ARG A 198 -43.73 36.60 -19.24
CA ARG A 198 -44.48 37.38 -18.23
C ARG A 198 -44.01 38.84 -18.18
N GLN A 199 -42.70 39.08 -18.36
CA GLN A 199 -42.17 40.45 -18.46
C GLN A 199 -42.65 41.14 -19.73
N ALA A 200 -42.61 40.47 -20.88
CA ALA A 200 -43.07 41.04 -22.15
C ALA A 200 -44.60 41.25 -22.23
N GLY A 201 -45.40 40.48 -21.47
CA GLY A 201 -46.85 40.66 -21.37
C GLY A 201 -47.32 41.61 -20.27
N GLY A 202 -46.43 42.03 -19.37
CA GLY A 202 -46.70 43.05 -18.35
C GLY A 202 -46.52 44.49 -18.85
N ASP A 203 -45.96 44.65 -20.05
CA ASP A 203 -45.73 45.94 -20.71
C ASP A 203 -46.81 46.28 -21.75
N GLU A 204 -48.07 45.81 -21.57
CA GLU A 204 -49.20 46.50 -22.22
C GLU A 204 -49.56 47.74 -21.41
N PRO A 205 -49.42 48.96 -21.97
CA PRO A 205 -49.76 50.18 -21.27
C PRO A 205 -51.27 50.22 -21.08
N GLY A 206 -51.73 50.08 -19.83
CA GLY A 206 -53.08 50.43 -19.43
C GLY A 206 -53.34 51.88 -19.81
N GLY A 207 -54.04 52.09 -20.92
CA GLY A 207 -54.65 53.36 -21.27
C GLY A 207 -55.76 53.66 -20.28
N CYS A 208 -55.59 54.75 -19.54
CA CYS A 208 -56.52 55.86 -19.35
C CYS A 208 -55.91 56.86 -18.35
#